data_AF-A0A9J6D7U7-F1
#
_entry.id   AF-A0A9J6D7U7-F1
#
_cell.length_a   1.000
_cell.length_b   1.000
_cell.length_c   1.000
_cell.angle_alpha   90.00
_cell.angle_beta   90.00
_cell.angle_gamma   90.00
#
_symmetry.space_group_name_H-M   'P 1'
#
loop_
_entity.id
_entity.type
_entity.pdbx_description
1 polymer ?
#
loop_
_entity_poly.entity_id
_entity_poly.type
_entity_poly.pdbx_seq_one_letter_code
_entity_poly.pdbx_strand_id
1 'polypeptide(L)'
;MSQVEQPPCSPPAPTVTSTYVVLPPARDPGVFSGQHGIDVKKWINRYERVSASYRCASAAAVTAMLLLVTIDSRLHRPRLTAVLGVVLLVRWRPVLSGLLLQFALGLLLVRWHVGRSALACLAEKMATIISFAEHGGGFAFGYLSTGELQGGLPRQEPMLGVTVVSTVVFFGLLVSILCHYGILECLASWFARLISATIGTTALESYCAACSIYLGMADSAALVRIHLAQLTRSELHTVMTCGFATISGSLFVVFTIFGVKAEHMLAASVMSAPAALGFSKLFYPETEDSSSDLETIKDVRRSCRSSSNVFESMARSVSSLLAVAANVVASLLAFVACIALADAVLAHVGSLVGWKLSVNWLVGRLFIPLALGMGLSVDESSRVASLVGLKMVLNEVFAQNEMGRLAREGLLSPRARLLCTHALCGFSSLGALGVQLGVITALVPERLSDCARVAGRALIAGSITCFLTACTAGALMDTTTYEVPTLFNSHDFV
;
A
#
# COMPACT_ATOMS: atom_id res chain seq x y z
N MET A 1 -36.30 54.32 -39.04
CA MET A 1 -36.87 54.95 -37.83
C MET A 1 -36.16 54.31 -36.65
N SER A 2 -35.34 54.93 -35.80
CA SER A 2 -34.97 56.33 -35.50
C SER A 2 -33.49 56.32 -35.03
N GLN A 3 -32.62 57.14 -35.60
CA GLN A 3 -32.05 58.40 -35.05
C GLN A 3 -30.90 58.23 -34.02
N VAL A 4 -29.87 59.03 -34.32
CA VAL A 4 -28.48 59.18 -33.85
C VAL A 4 -28.39 60.02 -32.56
N GLU A 5 -27.33 59.87 -31.74
CA GLU A 5 -26.64 61.01 -31.08
C GLU A 5 -25.23 60.65 -30.54
N GLN A 6 -24.26 61.56 -30.71
CA GLN A 6 -22.86 61.62 -30.20
C GLN A 6 -22.69 62.92 -29.35
N PRO A 7 -21.50 63.35 -28.86
CA PRO A 7 -20.48 62.85 -27.88
C PRO A 7 -20.26 63.91 -26.72
N PRO A 8 -19.18 63.97 -25.87
CA PRO A 8 -17.78 64.32 -26.23
C PRO A 8 -16.62 63.71 -25.38
N CYS A 9 -15.37 63.99 -25.79
CA CYS A 9 -14.07 63.55 -25.25
C CYS A 9 -13.65 64.10 -23.86
N SER A 10 -12.79 63.35 -23.13
CA SER A 10 -11.58 63.79 -22.38
C SER A 10 -10.94 62.61 -21.57
N PRO A 11 -9.78 62.77 -20.90
CA PRO A 11 -8.37 62.62 -21.34
C PRO A 11 -7.71 61.28 -20.88
N PRO A 12 -6.44 60.96 -21.26
CA PRO A 12 -5.78 59.72 -20.82
C PRO A 12 -5.21 59.86 -19.40
N ALA A 13 -5.39 58.82 -18.58
CA ALA A 13 -4.85 58.70 -17.21
C ALA A 13 -3.75 57.61 -17.14
N PRO A 14 -2.84 57.66 -16.14
CA PRO A 14 -1.40 57.58 -16.35
C PRO A 14 -0.80 56.17 -16.31
N THR A 15 0.35 56.06 -16.97
CA THR A 15 1.32 54.97 -16.89
C THR A 15 1.85 54.84 -15.46
N VAL A 16 1.43 53.79 -14.74
CA VAL A 16 2.02 53.44 -13.43
C VAL A 16 3.37 52.78 -13.68
N THR A 17 4.43 53.54 -13.45
CA THR A 17 5.81 53.06 -13.37
C THR A 17 5.98 52.38 -12.01
N SER A 18 5.97 51.05 -11.97
CA SER A 18 6.36 50.31 -10.75
C SER A 18 7.88 50.24 -10.70
N THR A 19 8.48 51.12 -9.90
CA THR A 19 9.90 51.14 -9.56
C THR A 19 10.18 49.96 -8.61
N TYR A 20 10.62 48.83 -9.15
CA TYR A 20 11.25 47.78 -8.34
C TYR A 20 12.66 48.26 -7.95
N VAL A 21 12.85 48.59 -6.68
CA VAL A 21 14.19 48.76 -6.09
C VAL A 21 14.86 47.38 -6.04
N VAL A 22 15.78 47.15 -6.97
CA VAL A 22 16.71 46.02 -6.96
C VAL A 22 17.74 46.30 -5.87
N LEU A 23 17.69 45.53 -4.78
CA LEU A 23 18.76 45.51 -3.78
C LEU A 23 20.02 44.85 -4.39
N PRO A 24 21.21 45.46 -4.27
CA PRO A 24 22.45 44.87 -4.79
C PRO A 24 22.87 43.66 -3.94
N PRO A 25 23.56 42.66 -4.53
CA PRO A 25 24.01 41.49 -3.80
C PRO A 25 25.14 41.90 -2.82
N ALA A 26 25.03 41.43 -1.57
CA ALA A 26 26.10 41.55 -0.61
C ALA A 26 27.33 40.74 -1.10
N ARG A 27 28.45 41.44 -1.27
CA ARG A 27 29.76 40.86 -1.57
C ARG A 27 30.26 40.03 -0.39
N ASP A 28 30.82 38.87 -0.72
CA ASP A 28 31.66 38.05 0.14
C ASP A 28 32.83 38.84 0.75
N PRO A 29 33.24 38.53 1.99
CA PRO A 29 34.60 38.75 2.44
C PRO A 29 35.40 37.43 2.42
N GLY A 30 36.50 37.42 1.65
CA GLY A 30 37.70 36.68 2.04
C GLY A 30 37.93 35.33 1.36
N VAL A 31 38.63 35.38 0.24
CA VAL A 31 39.40 34.25 -0.31
C VAL A 31 40.49 33.84 0.69
N PHE A 32 40.51 32.57 1.09
CA PHE A 32 41.73 31.87 1.47
C PHE A 32 41.94 30.72 0.48
N SER A 33 43.04 30.79 -0.26
CA SER A 33 43.47 29.82 -1.26
C SER A 33 43.93 28.52 -0.60
N GLY A 34 43.50 27.38 -1.16
CA GLY A 34 44.06 26.06 -0.86
C GLY A 34 43.43 25.02 -1.78
N GLN A 35 44.18 24.61 -2.82
CA GLN A 35 43.79 23.62 -3.81
C GLN A 35 43.51 22.25 -3.14
N HIS A 36 42.46 21.57 -3.64
CA HIS A 36 41.94 20.27 -3.18
C HIS A 36 41.23 20.22 -1.81
N GLY A 37 40.18 21.03 -1.64
CA GLY A 37 39.22 20.86 -0.54
C GLY A 37 38.00 20.07 -0.99
N ILE A 38 37.86 18.82 -0.53
CA ILE A 38 36.56 18.14 -0.51
C ILE A 38 35.59 19.07 0.23
N ASP A 39 34.46 19.43 -0.37
CA ASP A 39 33.46 20.30 0.24
C ASP A 39 32.84 19.57 1.46
N VAL A 40 33.47 19.74 2.61
CA VAL A 40 33.18 19.02 3.85
C VAL A 40 31.74 19.29 4.30
N LYS A 41 31.16 20.48 4.04
CA LYS A 41 29.75 20.76 4.35
C LYS A 41 28.79 20.00 3.43
N LYS A 42 29.10 19.89 2.15
CA LYS A 42 28.31 19.12 1.18
C LYS A 42 28.48 17.61 1.38
N TRP A 43 29.66 17.17 1.82
CA TRP A 43 29.95 15.79 2.20
C TRP A 43 29.31 15.42 3.54
N ILE A 44 29.35 16.27 4.58
CA ILE A 44 28.64 16.07 5.86
C ILE A 44 27.13 16.06 5.63
N ASN A 45 26.55 17.00 4.87
CA ASN A 45 25.11 16.97 4.54
C ASN A 45 24.71 15.77 3.67
N ARG A 46 25.64 15.19 2.91
CA ARG A 46 25.43 13.97 2.14
C ARG A 46 25.64 12.72 3.01
N TYR A 47 26.55 12.77 3.98
CA TYR A 47 26.87 11.70 4.94
C TYR A 47 25.81 11.62 6.05
N GLU A 48 25.23 12.73 6.51
CA GLU A 48 24.08 12.78 7.42
C GLU A 48 22.81 12.28 6.72
N ARG A 49 22.58 12.62 5.44
CA ARG A 49 21.46 12.07 4.66
C ARG A 49 21.62 10.59 4.33
N VAL A 50 22.82 10.13 4.00
CA VAL A 50 23.11 8.72 3.73
C VAL A 50 23.09 7.91 5.02
N SER A 51 23.68 8.40 6.10
CA SER A 51 23.65 7.71 7.40
C SER A 51 22.29 7.78 8.10
N ALA A 52 21.42 8.74 7.80
CA ALA A 52 20.02 8.71 8.25
C ALA A 52 19.22 7.62 7.53
N SER A 53 19.42 7.42 6.22
CA SER A 53 18.79 6.34 5.46
C SER A 53 19.22 4.93 5.91
N TYR A 54 20.50 4.72 6.23
CA TYR A 54 20.99 3.43 6.75
C TYR A 54 20.66 3.21 8.23
N ARG A 55 20.58 4.28 9.04
CA ARG A 55 20.13 4.21 10.44
C ARG A 55 18.61 4.02 10.56
N CYS A 56 17.81 4.48 9.60
CA CYS A 56 16.35 4.29 9.59
C CYS A 56 15.94 2.83 9.34
N ALA A 57 16.47 2.19 8.29
CA ALA A 57 16.14 0.79 7.98
C ALA A 57 16.61 -0.18 9.08
N SER A 58 17.79 0.08 9.66
CA SER A 58 18.32 -0.72 10.76
C SER A 58 17.63 -0.41 12.09
N ALA A 59 17.39 0.86 12.45
CA ALA A 59 16.74 1.22 13.70
C ALA A 59 15.24 0.89 13.70
N ALA A 60 14.50 1.01 12.60
CA ALA A 60 13.09 0.60 12.55
C ALA A 60 12.96 -0.93 12.64
N ALA A 61 13.83 -1.68 11.93
CA ALA A 61 13.88 -3.14 12.04
C ALA A 61 14.32 -3.59 13.45
N VAL A 62 15.33 -2.94 14.04
CA VAL A 62 15.82 -3.25 15.40
C VAL A 62 14.82 -2.80 16.47
N THR A 63 14.14 -1.67 16.30
CA THR A 63 13.12 -1.19 17.26
C THR A 63 11.85 -2.04 17.16
N ALA A 64 11.45 -2.46 15.97
CA ALA A 64 10.40 -3.46 15.79
C ALA A 64 10.82 -4.80 16.39
N MET A 65 12.05 -5.26 16.16
CA MET A 65 12.59 -6.49 16.75
C MET A 65 12.66 -6.43 18.28
N LEU A 66 13.08 -5.30 18.87
CA LEU A 66 13.16 -5.08 20.31
C LEU A 66 11.76 -4.96 20.93
N LEU A 67 10.83 -4.25 20.29
CA LEU A 67 9.42 -4.21 20.71
C LEU A 67 8.79 -5.61 20.66
N LEU A 68 9.11 -6.43 19.67
CA LEU A 68 8.66 -7.82 19.57
C LEU A 68 9.23 -8.70 20.67
N VAL A 69 10.52 -8.58 20.99
CA VAL A 69 11.13 -9.29 22.14
C VAL A 69 10.44 -8.90 23.45
N THR A 70 10.06 -7.62 23.61
CA THR A 70 9.33 -7.18 24.81
C THR A 70 7.86 -7.58 24.87
N ILE A 71 7.21 -7.83 23.72
CA ILE A 71 5.80 -8.29 23.66
C ILE A 71 5.72 -9.81 23.78
N ASP A 72 6.61 -10.57 23.14
CA ASP A 72 6.67 -12.03 23.21
C ASP A 72 7.09 -12.53 24.61
N SER A 73 7.95 -11.78 25.31
CA SER A 73 8.36 -12.08 26.70
C SER A 73 7.24 -11.93 27.74
N ARG A 74 6.11 -11.27 27.41
CA ARG A 74 4.97 -11.17 28.33
C ARG A 74 4.05 -12.37 28.32
N LEU A 75 4.11 -13.23 27.28
CA LEU A 75 3.17 -14.34 27.15
C LEU A 75 3.69 -15.67 27.74
N HIS A 76 5.01 -15.94 27.80
CA HIS A 76 5.56 -17.20 28.34
C HIS A 76 6.86 -16.97 29.14
N ARG A 77 6.82 -17.22 30.46
CA ARG A 77 7.86 -16.81 31.44
C ARG A 77 9.20 -17.58 31.49
N PRO A 78 9.49 -18.67 30.76
CA PRO A 78 10.84 -19.25 30.78
C PRO A 78 11.51 -19.23 29.40
N ARG A 79 11.78 -18.06 28.81
CA ARG A 79 12.71 -17.94 27.66
C ARG A 79 13.48 -16.60 27.64
N LEU A 80 14.21 -16.28 28.70
CA LEU A 80 15.33 -15.32 28.58
C LEU A 80 16.50 -15.88 27.74
N THR A 81 16.43 -17.17 27.35
CA THR A 81 17.23 -17.81 26.30
C THR A 81 16.71 -17.53 24.87
N ALA A 82 15.65 -16.71 24.70
CA ALA A 82 14.94 -16.53 23.41
C ALA A 82 15.72 -15.81 22.31
N VAL A 83 16.60 -14.84 22.58
CA VAL A 83 17.27 -14.13 21.47
C VAL A 83 18.23 -15.06 20.75
N LEU A 84 19.03 -15.84 21.50
CA LEU A 84 19.90 -16.87 20.92
C LEU A 84 19.08 -18.02 20.31
N GLY A 85 17.97 -18.41 20.95
CA GLY A 85 17.06 -19.43 20.44
C GLY A 85 16.36 -19.04 19.13
N VAL A 86 15.91 -17.79 18.98
CA VAL A 86 15.33 -17.27 17.74
C VAL A 86 16.38 -17.22 16.64
N VAL A 87 17.60 -16.77 16.94
CA VAL A 87 18.71 -16.77 15.97
C VAL A 87 19.07 -18.19 15.51
N LEU A 88 18.97 -19.19 16.39
CA LEU A 88 19.28 -20.59 16.09
C LEU A 88 18.14 -21.36 15.41
N LEU A 89 16.87 -21.03 15.70
CA LEU A 89 15.70 -21.69 15.12
C LEU A 89 15.33 -21.14 13.73
N VAL A 90 15.71 -19.91 13.42
CA VAL A 90 15.37 -19.26 12.15
C VAL A 90 16.31 -19.73 11.04
N ARG A 91 15.74 -20.26 9.97
CA ARG A 91 16.45 -20.45 8.71
C ARG A 91 16.70 -19.08 8.08
N TRP A 92 17.94 -18.59 8.18
CA TRP A 92 18.30 -17.23 7.71
C TRP A 92 18.28 -17.05 6.19
N ARG A 93 18.38 -18.14 5.42
CA ARG A 93 18.35 -18.07 3.95
C ARG A 93 17.05 -17.42 3.45
N PRO A 94 15.83 -17.87 3.81
CA PRO A 94 14.60 -17.18 3.45
C PRO A 94 14.54 -15.70 3.84
N VAL A 95 14.97 -15.38 5.06
CA VAL A 95 14.89 -14.00 5.60
C VAL A 95 15.82 -13.06 4.82
N LEU A 96 17.08 -13.45 4.65
CA LEU A 96 18.09 -12.65 3.96
C LEU A 96 17.82 -12.60 2.45
N SER A 97 17.45 -13.72 1.83
CA SER A 97 17.09 -13.75 0.40
C SER A 97 15.84 -12.90 0.13
N GLY A 98 14.82 -12.95 0.98
CA GLY A 98 13.61 -12.14 0.83
C GLY A 98 13.90 -10.64 0.90
N LEU A 99 14.70 -10.22 1.89
CA LEU A 99 15.16 -8.84 2.02
C LEU A 99 16.04 -8.38 0.85
N LEU A 100 16.98 -9.23 0.42
CA LEU A 100 17.86 -8.93 -0.70
C LEU A 100 17.07 -8.83 -2.02
N LEU A 101 16.11 -9.72 -2.24
CA LEU A 101 15.26 -9.72 -3.43
C LEU A 101 14.33 -8.51 -3.44
N GLN A 102 13.74 -8.14 -2.30
CA GLN A 102 12.99 -6.88 -2.17
C GLN A 102 13.85 -5.67 -2.53
N PHE A 103 15.08 -5.60 -2.01
CA PHE A 103 16.00 -4.49 -2.28
C PHE A 103 16.42 -4.46 -3.76
N ALA A 104 16.72 -5.62 -4.35
CA ALA A 104 17.05 -5.76 -5.77
C ALA A 104 15.88 -5.35 -6.68
N LEU A 105 14.66 -5.75 -6.34
CA LEU A 105 13.44 -5.30 -7.02
C LEU A 105 13.23 -3.79 -6.85
N GLY A 106 13.52 -3.24 -5.67
CA GLY A 106 13.52 -1.79 -5.45
C GLY A 106 14.52 -1.07 -6.35
N LEU A 107 15.74 -1.60 -6.51
CA LEU A 107 16.73 -1.03 -7.42
C LEU A 107 16.24 -1.06 -8.87
N LEU A 108 15.63 -2.17 -9.27
CA LEU A 108 15.13 -2.35 -10.63
C LEU A 108 13.90 -1.49 -10.93
N LEU A 109 12.94 -1.41 -10.00
CA LEU A 109 11.63 -0.79 -10.23
C LEU A 109 11.56 0.68 -9.77
N VAL A 110 12.33 1.08 -8.76
CA VAL A 110 12.30 2.44 -8.19
C VAL A 110 13.53 3.24 -8.59
N ARG A 111 14.74 2.67 -8.50
CA ARG A 111 15.97 3.43 -8.78
C ARG A 111 16.26 3.55 -10.29
N TRP A 112 16.12 2.45 -11.03
CA TRP A 112 16.46 2.39 -12.45
C TRP A 112 15.39 3.07 -13.32
N HIS A 113 15.80 4.03 -14.13
CA HIS A 113 14.92 4.78 -15.03
C HIS A 113 14.07 3.88 -15.95
N VAL A 114 14.68 2.88 -16.60
CA VAL A 114 13.96 1.99 -17.52
C VAL A 114 12.89 1.18 -16.79
N GLY A 115 13.22 0.66 -15.60
CA GLY A 115 12.24 -0.08 -14.80
C GLY A 115 11.10 0.81 -14.30
N ARG A 116 11.38 2.06 -13.89
CA ARG A 116 10.33 3.04 -13.58
C ARG A 116 9.41 3.31 -14.77
N SER A 117 9.97 3.55 -15.96
CA SER A 117 9.17 3.78 -17.17
C SER A 117 8.34 2.56 -17.56
N ALA A 118 8.90 1.36 -17.45
CA ALA A 118 8.16 0.12 -17.70
C ALA A 118 7.01 -0.06 -16.70
N LEU A 119 7.24 0.25 -15.43
CA LEU A 119 6.23 0.15 -14.39
C LEU A 119 5.13 1.19 -14.53
N ALA A 120 5.48 2.43 -14.89
CA ALA A 120 4.52 3.48 -15.20
C ALA A 120 3.63 3.08 -16.39
N CYS A 121 4.22 2.55 -17.47
CA CYS A 121 3.47 2.02 -18.61
C CYS A 121 2.53 0.90 -18.20
N LEU A 122 2.99 -0.07 -17.40
CA LEU A 122 2.15 -1.16 -16.91
C LEU A 122 1.01 -0.65 -16.00
N ALA A 123 1.30 0.30 -15.12
CA ALA A 123 0.31 0.92 -14.25
C ALA A 123 -0.74 1.70 -15.04
N GLU A 124 -0.35 2.42 -16.08
CA GLU A 124 -1.25 3.13 -17.00
C GLU A 124 -2.16 2.14 -17.74
N LYS A 125 -1.63 1.02 -18.27
CA LYS A 125 -2.46 0.00 -18.91
C LYS A 125 -3.43 -0.66 -17.94
N MET A 126 -3.02 -0.92 -16.71
CA MET A 126 -3.92 -1.41 -15.66
C MET A 126 -5.02 -0.39 -15.35
N ALA A 127 -4.68 0.89 -15.25
CA ALA A 127 -5.67 1.95 -15.05
C ALA A 127 -6.65 2.04 -16.23
N THR A 128 -6.19 1.91 -17.48
CA THR A 128 -7.06 1.86 -18.67
C THR A 128 -8.00 0.66 -18.65
N ILE A 129 -7.52 -0.52 -18.26
CA ILE A 129 -8.38 -1.70 -18.15
C ILE A 129 -9.46 -1.47 -17.10
N ILE A 130 -9.07 -0.93 -15.95
CA ILE A 130 -9.99 -0.73 -14.84
C ILE A 130 -10.97 0.43 -15.11
N SER A 131 -10.61 1.44 -15.92
CA SER A 131 -11.52 2.53 -16.29
C SER A 131 -12.72 2.05 -17.13
N PHE A 132 -12.66 0.87 -17.76
CA PHE A 132 -13.85 0.26 -18.35
C PHE A 132 -14.95 -0.07 -17.32
N ALA A 133 -14.61 -0.21 -16.03
CA ALA A 133 -15.59 -0.32 -14.96
C ALA A 133 -16.49 0.93 -14.85
N GLU A 134 -15.99 2.10 -15.25
CA GLU A 134 -16.78 3.34 -15.24
C GLU A 134 -17.92 3.31 -16.25
N HIS A 135 -17.76 2.61 -17.38
CA HIS A 135 -18.83 2.44 -18.36
C HIS A 135 -19.96 1.56 -17.80
N GLY A 136 -19.60 0.46 -17.13
CA GLY A 136 -20.56 -0.41 -16.44
C GLY A 136 -21.26 0.32 -15.29
N GLY A 137 -20.49 1.06 -14.49
CA GLY A 137 -21.00 1.86 -13.39
C GLY A 137 -21.89 3.02 -13.84
N GLY A 138 -21.51 3.73 -14.91
CA GLY A 138 -22.30 4.80 -15.51
C GLY A 138 -23.62 4.30 -16.10
N PHE A 139 -23.61 3.11 -16.71
CA PHE A 139 -24.84 2.46 -17.18
C PHE A 139 -25.77 2.07 -16.02
N ALA A 140 -25.22 1.45 -14.96
CA ALA A 140 -26.02 0.93 -13.84
C ALA A 140 -26.48 2.02 -12.85
N PHE A 141 -25.67 3.05 -12.61
CA PHE A 141 -25.86 4.03 -11.54
C PHE A 141 -25.87 5.49 -12.03
N GLY A 142 -25.67 5.73 -13.33
CA GLY A 142 -25.70 7.08 -13.91
C GLY A 142 -24.67 8.01 -13.30
N TYR A 143 -25.11 9.22 -12.96
CA TYR A 143 -24.26 10.28 -12.40
C TYR A 143 -23.56 9.88 -11.10
N LEU A 144 -24.12 8.92 -10.33
CA LEU A 144 -23.52 8.47 -9.07
C LEU A 144 -22.16 7.79 -9.28
N SER A 145 -21.94 7.19 -10.45
CA SER A 145 -20.68 6.52 -10.80
C SER A 145 -19.73 7.41 -11.59
N THR A 146 -20.24 8.30 -12.45
CA THR A 146 -19.41 9.11 -13.35
C THR A 146 -19.01 10.45 -12.74
N GLY A 147 -19.82 10.95 -11.80
CA GLY A 147 -19.70 12.31 -11.29
C GLY A 147 -20.15 13.40 -12.28
N GLU A 148 -20.60 13.00 -13.47
CA GLU A 148 -21.01 13.91 -14.54
C GLU A 148 -22.50 14.22 -14.42
N LEU A 149 -22.79 15.47 -14.11
CA LEU A 149 -24.15 15.99 -14.09
C LEU A 149 -24.56 16.42 -15.51
N GLN A 150 -25.74 15.98 -15.95
CA GLN A 150 -26.31 16.45 -17.21
C GLN A 150 -26.58 17.96 -17.13
N GLY A 151 -26.27 18.69 -18.21
CA GLY A 151 -26.55 20.13 -18.31
C GLY A 151 -25.37 21.09 -18.06
N GLY A 152 -24.12 20.62 -18.14
CA GLY A 152 -22.94 21.50 -18.09
C GLY A 152 -22.57 22.01 -16.69
N LEU A 153 -23.13 21.40 -15.64
CA LEU A 153 -22.76 21.66 -14.25
C LEU A 153 -21.34 21.13 -13.97
N PRO A 154 -20.62 21.71 -13.00
CA PRO A 154 -19.29 21.24 -12.62
C PRO A 154 -19.35 19.78 -12.18
N ARG A 155 -18.42 18.98 -12.71
CA ARG A 155 -18.25 17.56 -12.38
C ARG A 155 -18.07 17.41 -10.86
N GLN A 156 -18.86 16.53 -10.26
CA GLN A 156 -18.71 16.16 -8.86
C GLN A 156 -17.82 14.91 -8.75
N GLU A 157 -17.25 14.69 -7.57
CA GLU A 157 -16.54 13.45 -7.26
C GLU A 157 -17.54 12.28 -7.28
N PRO A 158 -17.23 11.16 -7.96
CA PRO A 158 -18.13 10.02 -7.99
C PRO A 158 -18.33 9.46 -6.58
N MET A 159 -19.50 8.86 -6.32
CA MET A 159 -19.76 8.27 -5.01
C MET A 159 -18.83 7.08 -4.78
N LEU A 160 -17.93 7.22 -3.80
CA LEU A 160 -16.92 6.21 -3.48
C LEU A 160 -17.49 4.79 -3.38
N GLY A 161 -18.64 4.61 -2.73
CA GLY A 161 -19.27 3.29 -2.60
C GLY A 161 -19.68 2.68 -3.95
N VAL A 162 -20.22 3.49 -4.86
CA VAL A 162 -20.60 3.06 -6.22
C VAL A 162 -19.36 2.71 -7.04
N THR A 163 -18.34 3.55 -6.98
CA THR A 163 -17.06 3.31 -7.66
C THR A 163 -16.44 2.00 -7.18
N VAL A 164 -16.33 1.79 -5.86
CA VAL A 164 -15.80 0.55 -5.27
C VAL A 164 -16.56 -0.67 -5.77
N VAL A 165 -17.90 -0.63 -5.77
CA VAL A 165 -18.73 -1.75 -6.24
C VAL A 165 -18.47 -2.06 -7.71
N SER A 166 -18.52 -1.06 -8.59
CA SER A 166 -18.29 -1.23 -10.03
C SER A 166 -16.89 -1.79 -10.31
N THR A 167 -15.87 -1.22 -9.67
CA THR A 167 -14.48 -1.61 -9.89
C THR A 167 -14.18 -3.02 -9.37
N VAL A 168 -14.66 -3.38 -8.18
CA VAL A 168 -14.45 -4.70 -7.58
C VAL A 168 -15.13 -5.80 -8.40
N VAL A 169 -16.39 -5.58 -8.81
CA VAL A 169 -17.15 -6.56 -9.62
C VAL A 169 -16.49 -6.75 -10.99
N PHE A 170 -16.13 -5.66 -11.68
CA PHE A 170 -15.50 -5.74 -12.99
C PHE A 170 -14.10 -6.38 -12.93
N PHE A 171 -13.26 -5.97 -11.98
CA PHE A 171 -11.90 -6.52 -11.87
C PHE A 171 -11.93 -8.01 -11.52
N GLY A 172 -12.79 -8.42 -10.59
CA GLY A 172 -12.87 -9.84 -10.24
C GLY A 172 -13.51 -10.70 -11.36
N LEU A 173 -14.40 -10.13 -12.18
CA LEU A 173 -14.84 -10.78 -13.43
C LEU A 173 -13.66 -11.02 -14.37
N LEU A 174 -12.82 -10.00 -14.59
CA LEU A 174 -11.62 -10.10 -15.42
C LEU A 174 -10.65 -11.16 -14.88
N VAL A 175 -10.40 -11.16 -13.57
CA VAL A 175 -9.58 -12.18 -12.90
C VAL A 175 -10.14 -13.58 -13.14
N SER A 176 -11.45 -13.77 -13.04
CA SER A 176 -12.10 -15.05 -13.30
C SER A 176 -11.91 -15.52 -14.75
N ILE A 177 -12.04 -14.62 -15.73
CA ILE A 177 -11.79 -14.93 -17.14
C ILE A 177 -10.32 -15.35 -17.34
N LEU A 178 -9.37 -14.62 -16.76
CA LEU A 178 -7.94 -14.92 -16.90
C LEU A 178 -7.53 -16.21 -16.16
N CYS A 179 -8.21 -16.55 -15.05
CA CYS A 179 -8.07 -17.83 -14.34
C CYS A 179 -8.64 -18.98 -15.18
N HIS A 180 -9.80 -18.81 -15.82
CA HIS A 180 -10.39 -19.83 -16.70
C HIS A 180 -9.46 -20.21 -17.86
N TYR A 181 -8.82 -19.21 -18.49
CA TYR A 181 -7.82 -19.45 -19.55
C TYR A 181 -6.44 -19.87 -19.03
N GLY A 182 -6.23 -19.90 -17.71
CA GLY A 182 -4.98 -20.29 -17.07
C GLY A 182 -3.82 -19.30 -17.27
N ILE A 183 -4.11 -18.05 -17.63
CA ILE A 183 -3.11 -16.98 -17.83
C ILE A 183 -2.53 -16.56 -16.48
N LEU A 184 -3.38 -16.31 -15.49
CA LEU A 184 -2.92 -15.94 -14.14
C LEU A 184 -2.13 -17.06 -13.48
N GLU A 185 -2.52 -18.31 -13.69
CA GLU A 185 -1.81 -19.47 -13.14
C GLU A 185 -0.41 -19.61 -13.76
N CYS A 186 -0.30 -19.37 -15.06
CA CYS A 186 0.97 -19.41 -15.78
C CYS A 186 1.92 -18.33 -15.22
N LEU A 187 1.40 -17.11 -15.05
CA LEU A 187 2.14 -15.99 -14.48
C LEU A 187 2.54 -16.26 -13.02
N ALA A 188 1.61 -16.71 -12.18
CA ALA A 188 1.88 -17.09 -10.79
C ALA A 188 2.96 -18.16 -10.69
N SER A 189 2.86 -19.22 -11.52
CA SER A 189 3.82 -20.34 -11.50
C SER A 189 5.21 -19.90 -11.94
N TRP A 190 5.32 -18.89 -12.81
CA TRP A 190 6.60 -18.32 -13.19
C TRP A 190 7.24 -17.56 -12.02
N PHE A 191 6.49 -16.64 -11.40
CA PHE A 191 6.96 -15.90 -10.22
C PHE A 191 7.24 -16.82 -9.02
N ALA A 192 6.38 -17.81 -8.77
CA ALA A 192 6.54 -18.78 -7.69
C ALA A 192 7.85 -19.57 -7.81
N ARG A 193 8.20 -20.00 -9.02
CA ARG A 193 9.48 -20.70 -9.28
C ARG A 193 10.68 -19.78 -9.05
N LEU A 194 10.60 -18.53 -9.50
CA LEU A 194 11.66 -17.53 -9.29
C LEU A 194 11.87 -17.22 -7.80
N ILE A 195 10.78 -17.03 -7.06
CA ILE A 195 10.79 -16.76 -5.62
C ILE A 195 11.25 -18.00 -4.84
N SER A 196 10.70 -19.18 -5.10
CA SER A 196 11.07 -20.42 -4.41
C SER A 196 12.54 -20.79 -4.64
N ALA A 197 13.05 -20.64 -5.88
CA ALA A 197 14.45 -20.92 -6.18
C ALA A 197 15.44 -19.99 -5.44
N THR A 198 15.05 -18.72 -5.24
CA THR A 198 15.91 -17.72 -4.58
C THR A 198 15.82 -17.77 -3.05
N ILE A 199 14.60 -17.90 -2.52
CA ILE A 199 14.33 -17.85 -1.07
C ILE A 199 14.50 -19.23 -0.41
N GLY A 200 14.20 -20.32 -1.13
CA GLY A 200 14.22 -21.68 -0.57
C GLY A 200 12.98 -22.02 0.26
N THR A 201 11.87 -21.35 -0.02
CA THR A 201 10.53 -21.58 0.54
C THR A 201 9.78 -22.67 -0.24
N THR A 202 8.74 -23.24 0.37
CA THR A 202 7.93 -24.30 -0.25
C THR A 202 7.24 -23.79 -1.51
N ALA A 203 6.88 -24.71 -2.39
CA ALA A 203 6.30 -24.38 -3.69
C ALA A 203 4.97 -23.62 -3.54
N LEU A 204 4.17 -24.03 -2.54
CA LEU A 204 2.83 -23.51 -2.31
C LEU A 204 2.83 -22.12 -1.63
N GLU A 205 3.69 -21.91 -0.64
CA GLU A 205 3.78 -20.58 -0.01
C GLU A 205 4.37 -19.54 -0.97
N SER A 206 5.33 -19.95 -1.81
CA SER A 206 5.89 -19.10 -2.86
C SER A 206 4.85 -18.79 -3.95
N TYR A 207 3.98 -19.74 -4.27
CA TYR A 207 2.85 -19.53 -5.16
C TYR A 207 1.84 -18.55 -4.59
N CYS A 208 1.49 -18.68 -3.30
CA CYS A 208 0.61 -17.73 -2.63
C CYS A 208 1.20 -16.32 -2.61
N ALA A 209 2.51 -16.19 -2.31
CA ALA A 209 3.20 -14.91 -2.35
C ALA A 209 3.17 -14.30 -3.76
N ALA A 210 3.41 -15.11 -4.80
CA ALA A 210 3.32 -14.65 -6.19
C ALA A 210 1.91 -14.19 -6.57
N CYS A 211 0.87 -14.92 -6.17
CA CYS A 211 -0.52 -14.53 -6.41
C CYS A 211 -0.90 -13.23 -5.69
N SER A 212 -0.41 -13.04 -4.47
CA SER A 212 -0.70 -11.85 -3.66
C SER A 212 -0.20 -10.54 -4.26
N ILE A 213 0.67 -10.59 -5.28
CA ILE A 213 1.14 -9.39 -6.00
C ILE A 213 0.00 -8.67 -6.73
N TYR A 214 -0.98 -9.41 -7.25
CA TYR A 214 -2.07 -8.87 -8.06
C TYR A 214 -3.47 -9.27 -7.57
N LEU A 215 -3.57 -10.36 -6.81
CA LEU A 215 -4.80 -10.82 -6.18
C LEU A 215 -4.89 -10.38 -4.73
N GLY A 216 -6.12 -10.11 -4.29
CA GLY A 216 -6.38 -9.85 -2.88
C GLY A 216 -6.17 -11.08 -1.99
N MET A 217 -6.19 -10.84 -0.68
CA MET A 217 -6.07 -11.89 0.35
C MET A 217 -7.14 -12.99 0.23
N ALA A 218 -8.35 -12.65 -0.22
CA ALA A 218 -9.42 -13.61 -0.39
C ALA A 218 -9.20 -14.53 -1.61
N ASP A 219 -8.86 -13.92 -2.74
CA ASP A 219 -8.68 -14.62 -4.01
C ASP A 219 -7.43 -15.50 -4.00
N SER A 220 -6.32 -14.98 -3.45
CA SER A 220 -5.07 -15.74 -3.31
C SER A 220 -5.25 -16.99 -2.43
N ALA A 221 -5.97 -16.89 -1.32
CA ALA A 221 -6.30 -18.04 -0.47
C ALA A 221 -7.23 -19.04 -1.18
N ALA A 222 -8.21 -18.56 -1.95
CA ALA A 222 -9.11 -19.42 -2.70
C ALA A 222 -8.39 -20.26 -3.76
N LEU A 223 -7.34 -19.73 -4.40
CA LEU A 223 -6.54 -20.48 -5.36
C LEU A 223 -5.83 -21.69 -4.74
N VAL A 224 -5.37 -21.57 -3.49
CA VAL A 224 -4.66 -22.65 -2.79
C VAL A 224 -5.58 -23.52 -1.94
N ARG A 225 -6.91 -23.36 -2.05
CA ARG A 225 -7.93 -24.01 -1.19
C ARG A 225 -7.68 -25.50 -0.96
N ILE A 226 -7.42 -26.25 -2.03
CA ILE A 226 -7.26 -27.72 -1.97
C ILE A 226 -6.09 -28.19 -1.10
N HIS A 227 -5.12 -27.31 -0.83
CA HIS A 227 -3.93 -27.63 -0.04
C HIS A 227 -3.86 -26.86 1.28
N LEU A 228 -4.76 -25.88 1.52
CA LEU A 228 -4.80 -25.12 2.79
C LEU A 228 -4.93 -26.04 4.02
N ALA A 229 -5.65 -27.14 3.90
CA ALA A 229 -5.81 -28.13 4.98
C ALA A 229 -4.51 -28.88 5.33
N GLN A 230 -3.55 -28.95 4.40
CA GLN A 230 -2.29 -29.68 4.55
C GLN A 230 -1.12 -28.77 4.96
N LEU A 231 -1.30 -27.45 4.91
CA LEU A 231 -0.25 -26.50 5.25
C LEU A 231 0.20 -26.63 6.70
N THR A 232 1.49 -26.48 6.95
CA THR A 232 2.01 -26.29 8.32
C THR A 232 1.50 -24.97 8.89
N ARG A 233 1.64 -24.77 10.21
CA ARG A 233 1.29 -23.47 10.82
C ARG A 233 2.16 -22.32 10.31
N SER A 234 3.42 -22.59 9.96
CA SER A 234 4.31 -21.58 9.41
C SER A 234 3.91 -21.20 7.99
N GLU A 235 3.60 -22.18 7.13
CA GLU A 235 3.09 -21.89 5.78
C GLU A 235 1.75 -21.15 5.83
N LEU A 236 0.86 -21.51 6.76
CA LEU A 236 -0.41 -20.79 6.95
C LEU A 236 -0.18 -19.34 7.43
N HIS A 237 0.75 -19.13 8.36
CA HIS A 237 1.18 -17.79 8.76
C HIS A 237 1.74 -17.00 7.58
N THR A 238 2.51 -17.65 6.69
CA THR A 238 3.05 -17.06 5.47
C THR A 238 1.96 -16.65 4.49
N VAL A 239 1.00 -17.53 4.19
CA VAL A 239 -0.19 -17.22 3.38
C VAL A 239 -0.92 -15.99 3.94
N MET A 240 -1.12 -15.96 5.25
CA MET A 240 -1.79 -14.83 5.90
C MET A 240 -0.99 -13.53 5.78
N THR A 241 0.31 -13.59 6.08
CA THR A 241 1.24 -12.45 6.02
C THR A 241 1.32 -11.86 4.63
N CYS A 242 1.41 -12.69 3.58
CA CYS A 242 1.39 -12.23 2.18
C CYS A 242 0.12 -11.47 1.87
N GLY A 243 -1.05 -11.98 2.30
CA GLY A 243 -2.33 -11.28 2.12
C GLY A 243 -2.39 -9.92 2.82
N PHE A 244 -1.79 -9.76 4.00
CA PHE A 244 -1.73 -8.49 4.72
C PHE A 244 -0.69 -7.49 4.20
N ALA A 245 0.36 -8.00 3.54
CA ALA A 245 1.48 -7.20 3.05
C ALA A 245 1.24 -6.59 1.66
N THR A 246 0.19 -7.03 0.96
CA THR A 246 -0.15 -6.59 -0.39
C THR A 246 -1.59 -6.07 -0.48
N ILE A 247 -1.93 -5.49 -1.62
CA ILE A 247 -3.29 -5.02 -1.93
C ILE A 247 -3.80 -5.72 -3.19
N SER A 248 -5.11 -5.71 -3.37
CA SER A 248 -5.75 -6.19 -4.59
C SER A 248 -5.61 -5.17 -5.72
N GLY A 249 -5.38 -5.64 -6.95
CA GLY A 249 -5.44 -4.80 -8.15
C GLY A 249 -6.79 -4.09 -8.34
N SER A 250 -7.88 -4.64 -7.80
CA SER A 250 -9.21 -4.01 -7.85
C SER A 250 -9.29 -2.65 -7.16
N LEU A 251 -8.38 -2.33 -6.25
CA LEU A 251 -8.39 -1.05 -5.52
C LEU A 251 -7.46 0.00 -6.13
N PHE A 252 -6.77 -0.31 -7.23
CA PHE A 252 -5.85 0.65 -7.87
C PHE A 252 -6.56 1.91 -8.31
N VAL A 253 -7.69 1.78 -9.02
CA VAL A 253 -8.45 2.97 -9.48
C VAL A 253 -9.01 3.79 -8.32
N VAL A 254 -9.48 3.11 -7.27
CA VAL A 254 -9.97 3.79 -6.06
C VAL A 254 -8.87 4.67 -5.45
N PHE A 255 -7.63 4.18 -5.36
CA PHE A 255 -6.54 4.98 -4.79
C PHE A 255 -5.99 6.01 -5.76
N THR A 256 -6.07 5.80 -7.08
CA THR A 256 -5.71 6.84 -8.05
C THR A 256 -6.66 8.04 -7.99
N ILE A 257 -7.95 7.83 -7.69
CA ILE A 257 -8.90 8.93 -7.44
C ILE A 257 -8.45 9.78 -6.23
N PHE A 258 -7.86 9.15 -5.21
CA PHE A 258 -7.28 9.86 -4.07
C PHE A 258 -5.95 10.55 -4.39
N GLY A 259 -5.45 10.50 -5.63
CA GLY A 259 -4.20 11.11 -6.05
C GLY A 259 -2.95 10.25 -5.79
N VAL A 260 -3.13 8.95 -5.54
CA VAL A 260 -2.02 7.99 -5.37
C VAL A 260 -1.55 7.51 -6.74
N LYS A 261 -0.25 7.53 -7.01
CA LYS A 261 0.29 7.03 -8.27
C LYS A 261 0.26 5.50 -8.30
N ALA A 262 -0.43 4.91 -9.27
CA ALA A 262 -0.55 3.46 -9.43
C ALA A 262 0.80 2.76 -9.61
N GLU A 263 1.80 3.42 -10.24
CA GLU A 263 3.16 2.88 -10.38
C GLU A 263 3.81 2.57 -9.02
N HIS A 264 3.62 3.41 -8.01
CA HIS A 264 4.18 3.19 -6.67
C HIS A 264 3.46 2.06 -5.93
N MET A 265 2.15 1.92 -6.14
CA MET A 265 1.37 0.82 -5.56
C MET A 265 1.74 -0.53 -6.16
N LEU A 266 1.96 -0.56 -7.48
CA LEU A 266 2.40 -1.75 -8.19
C LEU A 266 3.84 -2.13 -7.79
N ALA A 267 4.75 -1.15 -7.68
CA ALA A 267 6.09 -1.38 -7.13
C ALA A 267 6.02 -1.98 -5.72
N ALA A 268 5.21 -1.37 -4.84
CA ALA A 268 5.04 -1.82 -3.47
C ALA A 268 4.56 -3.27 -3.41
N SER A 269 3.56 -3.64 -4.20
CA SER A 269 2.99 -5.00 -4.20
C SER A 269 4.01 -6.05 -4.68
N VAL A 270 4.77 -5.76 -5.74
CA VAL A 270 5.83 -6.65 -6.25
C VAL A 270 6.98 -6.80 -5.24
N MET A 271 7.38 -5.71 -4.58
CA MET A 271 8.43 -5.72 -3.55
C MET A 271 7.97 -6.42 -2.27
N SER A 272 6.69 -6.29 -1.90
CA SER A 272 6.11 -6.87 -0.69
C SER A 272 6.07 -8.40 -0.73
N ALA A 273 5.91 -9.04 -1.89
CA ALA A 273 5.80 -10.50 -1.97
C ALA A 273 7.04 -11.25 -1.41
N PRO A 274 8.28 -11.02 -1.88
CA PRO A 274 9.45 -11.69 -1.31
C PRO A 274 9.78 -11.21 0.10
N ALA A 275 9.48 -9.94 0.42
CA ALA A 275 9.64 -9.39 1.75
C ALA A 275 8.73 -10.10 2.77
N ALA A 276 7.46 -10.28 2.44
CA ALA A 276 6.47 -10.96 3.27
C ALA A 276 6.87 -12.41 3.54
N LEU A 277 7.41 -13.12 2.54
CA LEU A 277 7.97 -14.46 2.75
C LEU A 277 9.10 -14.45 3.76
N GLY A 278 10.10 -13.58 3.58
CA GLY A 278 11.23 -13.46 4.50
C GLY A 278 10.79 -13.10 5.93
N PHE A 279 9.91 -12.11 6.09
CA PHE A 279 9.41 -11.69 7.40
C PHE A 279 8.48 -12.70 8.04
N SER A 280 7.65 -13.39 7.25
CA SER A 280 6.80 -14.44 7.79
C SER A 280 7.62 -15.56 8.44
N LYS A 281 8.73 -15.96 7.82
CA LYS A 281 9.66 -16.98 8.37
C LYS A 281 10.53 -16.47 9.51
N LEU A 282 10.72 -15.15 9.62
CA LEU A 282 11.34 -14.54 10.80
C LEU A 282 10.40 -14.56 12.00
N PHE A 283 9.12 -14.24 11.78
CA PHE A 283 8.09 -14.15 12.83
C PHE A 283 7.54 -15.51 13.27
N TYR A 284 7.48 -16.45 12.33
CA TYR A 284 7.00 -17.81 12.55
C TYR A 284 7.82 -18.78 11.70
N PRO A 285 9.02 -19.18 12.15
CA PRO A 285 9.90 -20.07 11.39
C PRO A 285 9.27 -21.45 11.19
N GLU A 286 9.69 -22.13 10.13
CA GLU A 286 9.26 -23.48 9.80
C GLU A 286 9.88 -24.49 10.78
N THR A 287 9.04 -25.23 11.50
CA THR A 287 9.45 -26.28 12.44
C THR A 287 8.94 -27.66 12.08
N GLU A 288 7.96 -27.73 11.18
CA GLU A 288 7.32 -28.97 10.75
C GLU A 288 7.85 -29.35 9.35
N ASP A 289 7.90 -30.64 9.03
CA ASP A 289 8.26 -31.08 7.70
C ASP A 289 7.10 -30.79 6.74
N SER A 290 7.34 -29.91 5.78
CA SER A 290 6.35 -29.52 4.77
C SER A 290 6.14 -30.66 3.76
N SER A 291 4.88 -31.07 3.56
CA SER A 291 4.51 -32.09 2.56
C SER A 291 4.28 -31.52 1.15
N SER A 292 4.64 -30.25 0.92
CA SER A 292 4.26 -29.45 -0.24
C SER A 292 5.34 -29.45 -1.33
N ASP A 293 5.27 -30.44 -2.23
CA ASP A 293 6.15 -30.57 -3.40
C ASP A 293 5.73 -29.69 -4.60
N LEU A 294 6.62 -29.55 -5.59
CA LEU A 294 6.31 -28.85 -6.86
C LEU A 294 5.14 -29.47 -7.64
N GLU A 295 4.83 -30.75 -7.41
CA GLU A 295 3.68 -31.44 -8.00
C GLU A 295 2.34 -30.82 -7.54
N THR A 296 2.28 -30.31 -6.31
CA THR A 296 1.14 -29.64 -5.69
C THR A 296 0.68 -28.39 -6.47
N ILE A 297 1.59 -27.71 -7.17
CA ILE A 297 1.24 -26.56 -8.04
C ILE A 297 0.40 -27.01 -9.25
N LYS A 298 0.62 -28.24 -9.77
CA LYS A 298 -0.16 -28.75 -10.92
C LYS A 298 -1.62 -28.95 -10.55
N ASP A 299 -1.92 -29.30 -9.30
CA ASP A 299 -3.28 -29.52 -8.82
C ASP A 299 -4.01 -28.20 -8.57
N VAL A 300 -3.31 -27.18 -8.06
CA VAL A 300 -3.84 -25.81 -7.99
C VAL A 300 -4.30 -25.32 -9.37
N ARG A 301 -3.50 -25.62 -10.40
CA ARG A 301 -3.81 -25.30 -11.81
C ARG A 301 -5.06 -25.99 -12.36
N ARG A 302 -5.48 -27.12 -11.79
CA ARG A 302 -6.72 -27.80 -12.21
C ARG A 302 -7.94 -27.17 -11.56
N SER A 303 -7.81 -26.66 -10.33
CA SER A 303 -8.93 -26.08 -9.58
C SER A 303 -9.50 -24.81 -10.22
N CYS A 304 -8.65 -23.94 -10.78
CA CYS A 304 -9.10 -22.71 -11.46
C CYS A 304 -9.84 -23.01 -12.78
N ARG A 305 -9.63 -24.20 -13.37
CA ARG A 305 -10.21 -24.65 -14.64
C ARG A 305 -11.49 -25.46 -14.49
N SER A 306 -12.05 -25.52 -13.27
CA SER A 306 -13.17 -26.42 -12.95
C SER A 306 -14.51 -26.06 -13.63
N SER A 307 -14.65 -24.89 -14.25
CA SER A 307 -15.88 -24.52 -14.98
C SER A 307 -15.87 -25.07 -16.40
N SER A 308 -17.02 -25.55 -16.89
CA SER A 308 -17.14 -26.08 -18.25
C SER A 308 -16.95 -25.00 -19.35
N ASN A 309 -17.26 -23.74 -19.04
CA ASN A 309 -17.11 -22.62 -19.97
C ASN A 309 -16.83 -21.29 -19.25
N VAL A 310 -16.36 -20.29 -20.00
CA VAL A 310 -15.97 -18.98 -19.46
C VAL A 310 -17.16 -18.21 -18.89
N PHE A 311 -18.35 -18.35 -19.49
CA PHE A 311 -19.57 -17.67 -19.05
C PHE A 311 -20.04 -18.17 -17.68
N GLU A 312 -19.87 -19.46 -17.42
CA GLU A 312 -20.17 -20.10 -16.16
C GLU A 312 -19.21 -19.62 -15.05
N SER A 313 -17.91 -19.49 -15.39
CA SER A 313 -16.91 -18.86 -14.51
C SER A 313 -17.29 -17.41 -14.18
N MET A 314 -17.64 -16.62 -15.20
CA MET A 314 -18.07 -15.23 -15.05
C MET A 314 -19.30 -15.10 -14.16
N ALA A 315 -20.36 -15.87 -14.41
CA ALA A 315 -21.61 -15.80 -13.66
C ALA A 315 -21.43 -16.13 -12.17
N ARG A 316 -20.61 -17.15 -11.85
CA ARG A 316 -20.24 -17.47 -10.47
C ARG A 316 -19.42 -16.36 -9.82
N SER A 317 -18.46 -15.81 -10.56
CA SER A 317 -17.57 -14.75 -10.07
C SER A 317 -18.36 -13.50 -9.67
N VAL A 318 -19.25 -13.01 -10.54
CA VAL A 318 -20.08 -11.81 -10.28
C VAL A 318 -20.88 -11.95 -9.00
N SER A 319 -21.54 -13.10 -8.81
CA SER A 319 -22.37 -13.35 -7.62
C SER A 319 -21.55 -13.33 -6.33
N SER A 320 -20.35 -13.95 -6.35
CA SER A 320 -19.43 -13.96 -5.22
C SER A 320 -18.85 -12.57 -4.92
N LEU A 321 -18.46 -11.85 -5.97
CA LEU A 321 -17.82 -10.53 -5.84
C LEU A 321 -18.78 -9.43 -5.39
N LEU A 322 -20.06 -9.54 -5.72
CA LEU A 322 -21.06 -8.59 -5.21
C LEU A 322 -21.12 -8.63 -3.68
N ALA A 323 -21.05 -9.82 -3.07
CA ALA A 323 -20.99 -9.95 -1.62
C ALA A 323 -19.69 -9.35 -1.05
N VAL A 324 -18.55 -9.54 -1.72
CA VAL A 324 -17.27 -8.92 -1.33
C VAL A 324 -17.34 -7.39 -1.41
N ALA A 325 -17.86 -6.84 -2.51
CA ALA A 325 -18.02 -5.41 -2.70
C ALA A 325 -18.98 -4.79 -1.66
N ALA A 326 -20.11 -5.45 -1.40
CA ALA A 326 -21.05 -5.03 -0.37
C ALA A 326 -20.39 -5.01 1.02
N ASN A 327 -19.58 -6.01 1.35
CA ASN A 327 -18.84 -6.05 2.61
C ASN A 327 -17.83 -4.90 2.73
N VAL A 328 -17.15 -4.51 1.65
CA VAL A 328 -16.24 -3.35 1.66
C VAL A 328 -17.00 -2.05 1.95
N VAL A 329 -18.11 -1.81 1.25
CA VAL A 329 -18.94 -0.60 1.46
C VAL A 329 -19.55 -0.57 2.86
N ALA A 330 -20.12 -1.68 3.31
CA ALA A 330 -20.71 -1.79 4.65
C ALA A 330 -19.67 -1.57 5.75
N SER A 331 -18.47 -2.13 5.57
CA SER A 331 -17.36 -1.93 6.51
C SER A 331 -16.94 -0.46 6.58
N LEU A 332 -16.81 0.22 5.44
CA LEU A 332 -16.47 1.65 5.40
C LEU A 332 -17.52 2.49 6.13
N LEU A 333 -18.81 2.24 5.88
CA LEU A 333 -19.90 2.94 6.55
C LEU A 333 -19.86 2.76 8.07
N ALA A 334 -19.72 1.51 8.52
CA ALA A 334 -19.68 1.17 9.95
C ALA A 334 -18.47 1.79 10.65
N PHE A 335 -17.28 1.69 10.04
CA PHE A 335 -16.04 2.19 10.65
C PHE A 335 -15.99 3.72 10.73
N VAL A 336 -16.45 4.42 9.69
CA VAL A 336 -16.53 5.89 9.72
C VAL A 336 -17.47 6.36 10.83
N ALA A 337 -18.63 5.72 10.97
CA ALA A 337 -19.58 6.02 12.04
C ALA A 337 -19.00 5.71 13.43
N CYS A 338 -18.30 4.57 13.59
CA CYS A 338 -17.65 4.20 14.84
C CYS A 338 -16.54 5.19 15.23
N ILE A 339 -15.76 5.70 14.26
CA ILE A 339 -14.79 6.75 14.55
C ILE A 339 -15.46 8.04 14.96
N ALA A 340 -16.50 8.49 14.26
CA ALA A 340 -17.18 9.71 14.64
C ALA A 340 -17.72 9.63 16.07
N LEU A 341 -18.24 8.46 16.47
CA LEU A 341 -18.64 8.19 17.85
C LEU A 341 -17.43 8.19 18.81
N ALA A 342 -16.35 7.49 18.48
CA ALA A 342 -15.15 7.43 19.31
C ALA A 342 -14.49 8.80 19.48
N ASP A 343 -14.43 9.60 18.43
CA ASP A 343 -13.96 10.99 18.45
C ASP A 343 -14.86 11.86 19.32
N ALA A 344 -16.19 11.71 19.26
CA ALA A 344 -17.10 12.44 20.12
C ALA A 344 -16.89 12.10 21.61
N VAL A 345 -16.74 10.80 21.93
CA VAL A 345 -16.46 10.33 23.29
C VAL A 345 -15.09 10.83 23.77
N LEU A 346 -14.05 10.70 22.95
CA LEU A 346 -12.71 11.17 23.27
C LEU A 346 -12.65 12.69 23.43
N ALA A 347 -13.35 13.45 22.57
CA ALA A 347 -13.43 14.89 22.70
C ALA A 347 -14.13 15.30 24.00
N HIS A 348 -15.19 14.59 24.40
CA HIS A 348 -15.86 14.82 25.68
C HIS A 348 -14.92 14.54 26.86
N VAL A 349 -14.28 13.37 26.90
CA VAL A 349 -13.31 13.00 27.96
C VAL A 349 -12.12 13.96 27.97
N GLY A 350 -11.62 14.33 26.79
CA GLY A 350 -10.53 15.29 26.62
C GLY A 350 -10.90 16.66 27.16
N SER A 351 -12.14 17.12 26.96
CA SER A 351 -12.60 18.40 27.50
C SER A 351 -12.54 18.46 29.03
N LEU A 352 -12.72 17.32 29.73
CA LEU A 352 -12.60 17.24 31.19
C LEU A 352 -11.16 17.44 31.69
N VAL A 353 -10.16 17.10 30.86
CA VAL A 353 -8.73 17.22 31.17
C VAL A 353 -8.09 18.43 30.46
N GLY A 354 -8.87 19.19 29.67
CA GLY A 354 -8.40 20.33 28.89
C GLY A 354 -7.62 19.96 27.62
N TRP A 355 -7.73 18.72 27.13
CA TRP A 355 -7.04 18.22 25.94
C TRP A 355 -8.01 17.94 24.78
N LYS A 356 -7.62 18.28 23.53
CA LYS A 356 -8.39 17.92 22.33
C LYS A 356 -8.02 16.52 21.87
N LEU A 357 -8.66 15.52 22.45
CA LEU A 357 -8.44 14.11 22.09
C LEU A 357 -9.28 13.72 20.88
N SER A 358 -8.68 12.96 19.98
CA SER A 358 -9.34 12.25 18.88
C SER A 358 -8.66 10.90 18.67
N VAL A 359 -9.34 9.97 18.02
CA VAL A 359 -8.78 8.69 17.57
C VAL A 359 -7.52 8.98 16.76
N ASN A 360 -7.60 9.93 15.83
CA ASN A 360 -6.49 10.31 14.97
C ASN A 360 -5.27 10.80 15.76
N TRP A 361 -5.50 11.60 16.81
CA TRP A 361 -4.44 12.07 17.70
C TRP A 361 -3.81 10.92 18.49
N LEU A 362 -4.65 10.01 19.02
CA LEU A 362 -4.21 8.88 19.84
C LEU A 362 -3.35 7.90 19.03
N VAL A 363 -3.87 7.46 17.89
CA VAL A 363 -3.13 6.53 17.01
C VAL A 363 -1.91 7.22 16.39
N GLY A 364 -2.04 8.50 16.05
CA GLY A 364 -0.92 9.29 15.53
C GLY A 364 0.24 9.33 16.52
N ARG A 365 -0.01 9.64 17.80
CA ARG A 365 1.05 9.72 18.81
C ARG A 365 1.76 8.38 19.03
N LEU A 366 1.02 7.27 18.95
CA LEU A 366 1.56 5.92 19.10
C LEU A 366 2.57 5.57 18.00
N PHE A 367 2.31 5.98 16.75
CA PHE A 367 3.13 5.60 15.59
C PHE A 367 4.19 6.64 15.18
N ILE A 368 4.37 7.75 15.93
CA ILE A 368 5.44 8.73 15.64
C ILE A 368 6.83 8.10 15.59
N PRO A 369 7.25 7.25 16.56
CA PRO A 369 8.57 6.63 16.51
C PRO A 369 8.79 5.80 15.24
N LEU A 370 7.73 5.12 14.77
CA LEU A 370 7.76 4.36 13.54
C LEU A 370 7.91 5.28 12.32
N ALA A 371 7.14 6.37 12.25
CA ALA A 371 7.22 7.34 11.16
C ALA A 371 8.62 7.99 11.07
N LEU A 372 9.20 8.36 12.21
CA LEU A 372 10.58 8.84 12.28
C LEU A 372 11.58 7.77 11.82
N GLY A 373 11.38 6.51 12.25
CA GLY A 373 12.17 5.36 11.84
C GLY A 373 12.11 5.06 10.34
N MET A 374 11.06 5.50 9.63
CA MET A 374 10.96 5.39 8.18
C MET A 374 11.73 6.50 7.44
N GLY A 375 12.27 7.49 8.15
CA GLY A 375 13.06 8.58 7.58
C GLY A 375 12.24 9.81 7.17
N LEU A 376 11.17 10.11 7.90
CA LEU A 376 10.36 11.32 7.75
C LEU A 376 10.89 12.46 8.62
N SER A 377 10.57 13.70 8.23
CA SER A 377 10.83 14.89 9.04
C SER A 377 9.97 14.88 10.31
N VAL A 378 10.41 15.56 11.37
CA VAL A 378 9.65 15.65 12.63
C VAL A 378 8.27 16.28 12.40
N ASP A 379 8.20 17.28 11.52
CA ASP A 379 6.98 18.03 11.23
C ASP A 379 5.93 17.18 10.49
N GLU A 380 6.37 16.30 9.59
CA GLU A 380 5.47 15.43 8.83
C GLU A 380 5.17 14.12 9.56
N SER A 381 6.04 13.68 10.48
CA SER A 381 5.93 12.40 11.17
C SER A 381 4.62 12.27 11.94
N SER A 382 4.08 13.35 12.52
CA SER A 382 2.79 13.28 13.22
C SER A 382 1.63 12.97 12.28
N ARG A 383 1.65 13.51 11.05
CA ARG A 383 0.59 13.30 10.05
C ARG A 383 0.69 11.88 9.49
N VAL A 384 1.89 11.45 9.11
CA VAL A 384 2.10 10.10 8.58
C VAL A 384 1.84 9.02 9.62
N ALA A 385 2.24 9.21 10.87
CA ALA A 385 1.94 8.29 11.95
C ALA A 385 0.43 8.12 12.16
N SER A 386 -0.32 9.21 12.03
CA SER A 386 -1.79 9.20 12.09
C SER A 386 -2.36 8.35 10.96
N LEU A 387 -1.89 8.51 9.71
CA LEU A 387 -2.31 7.69 8.57
C LEU A 387 -2.00 6.20 8.78
N VAL A 388 -0.81 5.87 9.28
CA VAL A 388 -0.44 4.48 9.60
C VAL A 388 -1.36 3.89 10.68
N GLY A 389 -1.66 4.67 11.72
CA GLY A 389 -2.59 4.28 12.77
C GLY A 389 -4.02 4.08 12.26
N LEU A 390 -4.51 4.99 11.40
CA LEU A 390 -5.81 4.87 10.76
C LEU A 390 -5.90 3.61 9.89
N LYS A 391 -4.86 3.27 9.13
CA LYS A 391 -4.80 2.00 8.39
C LYS A 391 -4.96 0.81 9.31
N MET A 392 -4.18 0.77 10.40
CA MET A 392 -4.12 -0.39 11.30
C MET A 392 -5.46 -0.62 12.01
N VAL A 393 -6.10 0.45 12.49
CA VAL A 393 -7.35 0.36 13.26
C VAL A 393 -8.56 0.20 12.35
N LEU A 394 -8.58 0.89 11.21
CA LEU A 394 -9.69 0.85 10.27
C LEU A 394 -9.40 -0.02 9.06
N ASN A 395 -8.85 0.60 8.03
CA ASN A 395 -8.52 0.03 6.74
C ASN A 395 -7.67 1.02 5.94
N GLU A 396 -7.02 0.47 4.92
CA GLU A 396 -6.18 1.17 3.97
C GLU A 396 -6.95 2.16 3.09
N VAL A 397 -8.20 1.86 2.70
CA VAL A 397 -9.01 2.75 1.84
C VAL A 397 -9.22 4.10 2.50
N PHE A 398 -9.60 4.11 3.78
CA PHE A 398 -9.81 5.33 4.55
C PHE A 398 -8.50 6.09 4.74
N ALA A 399 -7.42 5.41 5.09
CA ALA A 399 -6.11 6.03 5.26
C ALA A 399 -5.58 6.65 3.95
N GLN A 400 -5.79 5.99 2.81
CA GLN A 400 -5.39 6.51 1.49
C GLN A 400 -6.23 7.74 1.09
N ASN A 401 -7.53 7.74 1.38
CA ASN A 401 -8.39 8.91 1.14
C ASN A 401 -7.92 10.12 1.96
N GLU A 402 -7.65 9.93 3.25
CA GLU A 402 -7.15 10.99 4.13
C GLU A 402 -5.75 11.46 3.70
N MET A 403 -4.87 10.55 3.26
CA MET A 403 -3.59 10.93 2.66
C MET A 403 -3.77 11.79 1.41
N GLY A 404 -4.73 11.45 0.54
CA GLY A 404 -5.10 12.24 -0.63
C GLY A 404 -5.57 13.65 -0.28
N ARG A 405 -6.38 13.79 0.77
CA ARG A 405 -6.80 15.09 1.32
C ARG A 405 -5.59 15.92 1.78
N LEU A 406 -4.73 15.35 2.64
CA LEU A 406 -3.52 16.03 3.14
C LEU A 406 -2.55 16.41 2.01
N ALA A 407 -2.47 15.58 0.97
CA ALA A 407 -1.66 15.85 -0.21
C ALA A 407 -2.19 17.04 -1.02
N ARG A 408 -3.51 17.16 -1.22
CA ARG A 408 -4.16 18.29 -1.91
C ARG A 408 -4.01 19.60 -1.14
N GLU A 409 -3.99 19.53 0.20
CA GLU A 409 -3.77 20.68 1.08
C GLU A 409 -2.29 21.11 1.18
N GLY A 410 -1.38 20.44 0.48
CA GLY A 410 0.05 20.75 0.53
C GLY A 410 0.72 20.39 1.87
N LEU A 411 0.07 19.56 2.69
CA LEU A 411 0.53 19.17 4.02
C LEU A 411 1.50 17.98 4.03
N LEU A 412 1.73 17.36 2.87
CA LEU A 412 2.68 16.25 2.69
C LEU A 412 3.63 16.57 1.53
N SER A 413 4.94 16.54 1.81
CA SER A 413 5.96 16.58 0.78
C SER A 413 5.81 15.40 -0.18
N PRO A 414 6.32 15.52 -1.42
CA PRO A 414 6.37 14.39 -2.35
C PRO A 414 7.06 13.15 -1.76
N ARG A 415 8.09 13.36 -0.94
CA ARG A 415 8.78 12.28 -0.22
C ARG A 415 7.87 11.61 0.79
N ALA A 416 7.22 12.38 1.66
CA ALA A 416 6.28 11.83 2.63
C ALA A 416 5.14 11.07 1.94
N ARG A 417 4.61 11.60 0.83
CA ARG A 417 3.57 10.94 0.04
C ARG A 417 4.02 9.59 -0.53
N LEU A 418 5.25 9.48 -1.04
CA LEU A 418 5.81 8.21 -1.48
C LEU A 418 5.88 7.20 -0.33
N LEU A 419 6.51 7.59 0.78
CA LEU A 419 6.68 6.74 1.96
C LEU A 419 5.32 6.26 2.49
N CYS A 420 4.33 7.16 2.60
CA CYS A 420 2.96 6.81 2.95
C CYS A 420 2.33 5.86 1.94
N THR A 421 2.47 6.12 0.64
CA THR A 421 1.89 5.26 -0.40
C THR A 421 2.34 3.81 -0.20
N HIS A 422 3.64 3.59 -0.03
CA HIS A 422 4.19 2.24 0.21
C HIS A 422 3.78 1.66 1.58
N ALA A 423 3.78 2.46 2.64
CA ALA A 423 3.43 2.01 3.99
C ALA A 423 1.95 1.64 4.13
N LEU A 424 1.09 2.35 3.42
CA LEU A 424 -0.34 2.13 3.37
C LEU A 424 -0.73 1.03 2.36
N CYS A 425 0.16 0.66 1.44
CA CYS A 425 -0.05 -0.40 0.45
C CYS A 425 0.03 -1.80 1.08
N GLY A 426 -1.02 -2.18 1.81
CA GLY A 426 -1.26 -3.55 2.26
C GLY A 426 -2.53 -3.65 3.10
N PHE A 427 -3.22 -4.79 3.04
CA PHE A 427 -4.42 -5.08 3.83
C PHE A 427 -4.16 -5.33 5.32
N SER A 428 -3.10 -4.75 5.89
CA SER A 428 -2.74 -4.92 7.30
C SER A 428 -3.60 -4.04 8.21
N SER A 429 -4.86 -4.45 8.42
CA SER A 429 -5.81 -3.81 9.34
C SER A 429 -6.56 -4.82 10.21
N LEU A 430 -7.16 -4.35 11.31
CA LEU A 430 -8.01 -5.20 12.15
C LEU A 430 -9.25 -5.70 11.41
N GLY A 431 -9.84 -4.88 10.53
CA GLY A 431 -10.96 -5.30 9.68
C GLY A 431 -10.56 -6.41 8.71
N ALA A 432 -9.41 -6.26 8.06
CA ALA A 432 -8.88 -7.27 7.15
C ALA A 432 -8.54 -8.59 7.87
N LEU A 433 -8.10 -8.55 9.13
CA LEU A 433 -7.89 -9.77 9.92
C LEU A 433 -9.19 -10.58 10.05
N GLY A 434 -10.32 -9.92 10.31
CA GLY A 434 -11.64 -10.56 10.33
C GLY A 434 -12.01 -11.15 8.97
N VAL A 435 -11.80 -10.41 7.89
CA VAL A 435 -12.03 -10.89 6.52
C VAL A 435 -11.18 -12.11 6.20
N GLN A 436 -9.88 -12.10 6.54
CA GLN A 436 -9.00 -13.24 6.25
C GLN A 436 -9.41 -14.50 6.99
N LEU A 437 -9.73 -14.37 8.28
CA LEU A 437 -10.22 -15.49 9.08
C LEU A 437 -11.54 -16.01 8.53
N GLY A 438 -12.46 -15.13 8.14
CA GLY A 438 -13.72 -15.51 7.50
C GLY A 438 -13.51 -16.28 6.20
N VAL A 439 -12.63 -15.80 5.31
CA VAL A 439 -12.30 -16.48 4.06
C VAL A 439 -11.69 -17.86 4.32
N ILE A 440 -10.64 -17.96 5.15
CA ILE A 440 -9.99 -19.24 5.40
C ILE A 440 -10.95 -20.23 6.06
N THR A 441 -11.82 -19.75 6.97
CA THR A 441 -12.86 -20.60 7.61
C THR A 441 -13.89 -21.11 6.60
N ALA A 442 -14.28 -20.29 5.62
CA ALA A 442 -15.19 -20.72 4.55
C ALA A 442 -14.53 -21.74 3.60
N LEU A 443 -13.19 -21.71 3.48
CA LEU A 443 -12.43 -22.62 2.63
C LEU A 443 -12.12 -23.94 3.36
N VAL A 444 -11.66 -23.86 4.61
CA VAL A 444 -11.14 -24.95 5.44
C VAL A 444 -11.52 -24.73 6.93
N PRO A 445 -12.77 -25.03 7.32
CA PRO A 445 -13.29 -24.72 8.66
C PRO A 445 -12.52 -25.42 9.79
N GLU A 446 -11.98 -26.61 9.54
CA GLU A 446 -11.21 -27.40 10.51
C GLU A 446 -9.89 -26.73 10.94
N ARG A 447 -9.36 -25.80 10.14
CA ARG A 447 -8.10 -25.07 10.45
C ARG A 447 -8.34 -23.70 11.08
N LEU A 448 -9.59 -23.30 11.38
CA LEU A 448 -9.90 -22.00 11.99
C LEU A 448 -9.08 -21.74 13.26
N SER A 449 -8.94 -22.77 14.12
CA SER A 449 -8.20 -22.63 15.38
C SER A 449 -6.71 -22.35 15.17
N ASP A 450 -6.09 -22.95 14.16
CA ASP A 450 -4.71 -22.67 13.79
C ASP A 450 -4.56 -21.27 13.20
N CYS A 451 -5.47 -20.87 12.30
CA CYS A 451 -5.49 -19.54 11.70
C CYS A 451 -5.58 -18.45 12.77
N ALA A 452 -6.53 -18.59 13.70
CA ALA A 452 -6.74 -17.62 14.76
C ALA A 452 -5.50 -17.45 15.67
N ARG A 453 -4.74 -18.53 15.91
CA ARG A 453 -3.51 -18.49 16.71
C ARG A 453 -2.38 -17.71 16.03
N VAL A 454 -2.29 -17.76 14.70
CA VAL A 454 -1.22 -17.09 13.94
C VAL A 454 -1.63 -15.73 13.38
N ALA A 455 -2.93 -15.44 13.26
CA ALA A 455 -3.47 -14.24 12.60
C ALA A 455 -2.90 -12.92 13.11
N GLY A 456 -2.83 -12.74 14.44
CA GLY A 456 -2.30 -11.51 15.03
C GLY A 456 -0.81 -11.30 14.71
N ARG A 457 -0.02 -12.37 14.70
CA ARG A 457 1.41 -12.32 14.32
C ARG A 457 1.57 -12.05 12.83
N ALA A 458 0.74 -12.67 12.00
CA ALA A 458 0.72 -12.47 10.54
C ALA A 458 0.35 -11.03 10.18
N LEU A 459 -0.62 -10.43 10.89
CA LEU A 459 -1.01 -9.04 10.71
C LEU A 459 0.17 -8.09 10.96
N ILE A 460 0.87 -8.28 12.08
CA ILE A 460 2.04 -7.46 12.44
C ILE A 460 3.18 -7.65 11.43
N ALA A 461 3.45 -8.90 11.02
CA ALA A 461 4.44 -9.20 10.00
C ALA A 461 4.11 -8.54 8.65
N GLY A 462 2.82 -8.53 8.27
CA GLY A 462 2.33 -7.83 7.08
C GLY A 462 2.53 -6.32 7.17
N SER A 463 2.17 -5.69 8.29
CA SER A 463 2.37 -4.25 8.49
C SER A 463 3.84 -3.86 8.41
N ILE A 464 4.72 -4.63 9.08
CA ILE A 464 6.16 -4.37 9.05
C ILE A 464 6.73 -4.54 7.65
N THR A 465 6.23 -5.51 6.89
CA THR A 465 6.59 -5.67 5.48
C THR A 465 6.27 -4.40 4.68
N CYS A 466 5.08 -3.83 4.83
CA CYS A 466 4.72 -2.56 4.18
C CYS A 466 5.63 -1.39 4.63
N PHE A 467 6.01 -1.33 5.91
CA PHE A 467 6.90 -0.28 6.40
C PHE A 467 8.32 -0.42 5.83
N LEU A 468 8.78 -1.65 5.65
CA LEU A 468 10.10 -1.92 5.07
C LEU A 468 10.13 -1.66 3.56
N THR A 469 9.05 -1.97 2.83
CA THR A 469 8.95 -1.57 1.42
C THR A 469 8.94 -0.06 1.29
N ALA A 470 8.29 0.67 2.21
CA ALA A 470 8.35 2.13 2.27
C ALA A 470 9.75 2.66 2.58
N CYS A 471 10.47 2.07 3.53
CA CYS A 471 11.86 2.44 3.83
C CYS A 471 12.77 2.20 2.62
N THR A 472 12.57 1.08 1.91
CA THR A 472 13.34 0.73 0.72
C THR A 472 13.06 1.71 -0.42
N ALA A 473 11.80 2.05 -0.68
CA ALA A 473 11.44 3.05 -1.68
C ALA A 473 11.99 4.43 -1.33
N GLY A 474 11.87 4.85 -0.06
CA GLY A 474 12.42 6.11 0.44
C GLY A 474 13.94 6.19 0.38
N ALA A 475 14.66 5.07 0.50
CA ALA A 475 16.11 5.01 0.36
C ALA A 475 16.56 5.06 -1.11
N LEU A 476 15.77 4.51 -2.03
CA LEU A 476 16.15 4.32 -3.43
C LEU A 476 15.67 5.41 -4.39
N MET A 477 14.66 6.21 -4.01
CA MET A 477 14.11 7.25 -4.88
C MET A 477 14.90 8.57 -4.80
N ASP A 478 15.45 9.00 -5.93
CA ASP A 478 16.25 10.24 -6.07
C ASP A 478 15.40 11.50 -5.92
N THR A 479 15.90 12.51 -5.19
CA THR A 479 15.24 13.80 -4.89
C THR A 479 14.78 14.58 -6.12
N THR A 480 15.41 14.39 -7.28
CA THR A 480 15.05 15.04 -8.56
C THR A 480 13.82 14.42 -9.24
N THR A 481 13.38 13.24 -8.80
CA THR A 481 12.23 12.52 -9.39
C THR A 481 10.91 12.90 -8.71
N TYR A 482 10.97 13.56 -7.56
CA TYR A 482 9.80 13.99 -6.80
C TYR A 482 9.10 15.21 -7.40
N GLU A 483 9.83 16.01 -8.18
CA GLU A 483 9.43 17.34 -8.67
C GLU A 483 8.95 17.33 -10.12
N VAL A 484 8.40 16.22 -10.65
CA VAL A 484 7.54 16.36 -11.83
C VAL A 484 6.15 16.64 -11.29
N PRO A 485 5.71 17.91 -11.13
CA PRO A 485 4.30 18.16 -11.18
C PRO A 485 3.88 17.63 -12.54
N THR A 486 3.08 16.58 -12.55
CA THR A 486 2.29 16.31 -13.73
C THR A 486 1.46 17.57 -13.93
N LEU A 487 1.93 18.44 -14.81
CA LEU A 487 1.12 19.28 -15.67
C LEU A 487 0.27 18.34 -16.53
N PHE A 488 -0.60 17.60 -15.87
CA PHE A 488 -1.77 16.98 -16.44
C PHE A 488 -2.89 17.51 -15.56
N ASN A 489 -3.31 18.71 -15.93
CA ASN A 489 -4.60 19.23 -15.51
C ASN A 489 -5.62 18.11 -15.73
N SER A 490 -6.49 17.93 -14.76
CA SER A 490 -7.70 17.11 -14.80
C SER A 490 -8.73 17.61 -15.83
N HIS A 491 -8.29 18.20 -16.94
CA HIS A 491 -9.11 18.76 -18.00
C HIS A 491 -8.92 18.08 -19.37
N ASP A 492 -7.92 17.20 -19.53
CA ASP A 492 -7.67 16.55 -20.81
C ASP A 492 -7.76 15.01 -20.68
N PHE A 493 -8.97 14.51 -20.44
CA PHE A 493 -9.38 13.18 -20.91
C PHE A 493 -10.59 13.40 -21.82
N VAL A 494 -10.33 13.27 -23.13
CA VAL A 494 -11.30 13.27 -24.23
C VAL A 494 -12.16 12.01 -24.18
#